data_AF-A0A923NBW0-F1
#
_entry.id   AF-A0A923NBW0-F1
#
_cell.length_a   1.000
_cell.length_b   1.000
_cell.length_c   1.000
_cell.angle_alpha   90.00
_cell.angle_beta   90.00
_cell.angle_gamma   90.00
#
_symmetry.space_group_name_H-M   'P 1'
#
loop_
_entity.id
_entity.type
_entity.pdbx_description
1 polymer ?
#
loop_
_entity_poly.entity_id
_entity_poly.type
_entity_poly.pdbx_seq_one_letter_code
_entity_poly.pdbx_strand_id
1 'polypeptide(L)'
;MNVYDQAHSLATAVKESEEYKQFQARKKDIEGNPELEKALNDFLKQQFEMQAAQAMGQPMDPEALGKLQQLSGILMQDPAAAQYLQCQMRFSMMMADVYKILAEVSDLGIDQMIGGDK
;
A
#
# COMPACT_ATOMS: atom_id res chain seq x y z
N MET A 1 -25.81 0.86 17.06
CA MET A 1 -24.70 0.80 16.10
C MET A 1 -23.80 -0.35 16.51
N ASN A 2 -23.71 -1.38 15.68
CA ASN A 2 -22.87 -2.55 15.93
C ASN A 2 -21.46 -2.34 15.32
N VAL A 3 -20.55 -3.30 15.52
CA VAL A 3 -19.16 -3.22 15.00
C VAL A 3 -19.10 -3.15 13.46
N TYR A 4 -20.05 -3.78 12.76
CA TYR A 4 -20.11 -3.75 11.30
C TYR A 4 -20.58 -2.38 10.77
N ASP A 5 -21.54 -1.75 11.45
CA ASP A 5 -21.97 -0.37 11.13
C ASP A 5 -20.80 0.62 11.28
N GLN A 6 -19.97 0.42 12.31
CA GLN A 6 -18.76 1.22 12.54
C GLN A 6 -17.70 0.94 11.46
N ALA A 7 -17.50 -0.32 11.06
CA ALA A 7 -16.58 -0.66 9.98
C ALA A 7 -17.00 -0.04 8.64
N HIS A 8 -18.30 -0.02 8.34
CA HIS A 8 -18.82 0.69 7.16
C HIS A 8 -18.62 2.20 7.25
N SER A 9 -18.82 2.78 8.44
CA SER A 9 -18.59 4.21 8.68
C SER A 9 -17.12 4.57 8.50
N LEU A 10 -16.21 3.74 9.02
CA LEU A 10 -14.76 3.87 8.82
C LEU A 10 -14.39 3.75 7.33
N ALA A 11 -14.94 2.77 6.61
CA ALA A 11 -14.69 2.64 5.17
C ALA A 11 -15.15 3.89 4.38
N THR A 12 -16.27 4.49 4.78
CA THR A 12 -16.73 5.77 4.20
C THR A 12 -15.77 6.90 4.55
N ALA A 13 -15.36 7.04 5.80
CA ALA A 13 -14.41 8.07 6.23
C ALA A 13 -13.06 7.95 5.51
N VAL A 14 -12.55 6.72 5.34
CA VAL A 14 -11.34 6.45 4.55
C VAL A 14 -11.52 6.89 3.10
N LYS A 15 -12.67 6.62 2.47
CA LYS A 15 -12.95 7.07 1.09
C LYS A 15 -13.08 8.60 1.00
N GLU A 16 -13.52 9.24 2.06
CA GLU A 16 -13.65 10.70 2.13
C GLU A 16 -12.34 11.40 2.50
N SER A 17 -11.34 10.65 2.97
CA SER A 17 -10.01 11.16 3.31
C SER A 17 -9.32 11.75 2.09
N GLU A 18 -8.51 12.78 2.34
CA GLU A 18 -7.76 13.45 1.28
C GLU A 18 -6.69 12.52 0.69
N GLU A 19 -6.09 11.67 1.53
CA GLU A 19 -5.12 10.67 1.13
C GLU A 19 -5.71 9.70 0.10
N TYR A 20 -6.90 9.16 0.36
CA TYR A 20 -7.57 8.26 -0.59
C TYR A 20 -7.98 8.97 -1.88
N LYS A 21 -8.56 10.18 -1.76
CA LYS A 21 -8.98 10.98 -2.92
C LYS A 21 -7.81 11.32 -3.83
N GLN A 22 -6.68 11.78 -3.26
CA GLN A 22 -5.47 12.11 -4.02
C GLN A 22 -4.86 10.85 -4.64
N PHE A 23 -4.76 9.75 -3.89
CA PHE A 23 -4.29 8.47 -4.40
C PHE A 23 -5.10 8.01 -5.62
N GLN A 24 -6.44 8.01 -5.52
CA GLN A 24 -7.31 7.61 -6.62
C GLN A 24 -7.27 8.57 -7.80
N ALA A 25 -7.13 9.88 -7.56
CA ALA A 25 -7.00 10.86 -8.62
C ALA A 25 -5.70 10.63 -9.42
N ARG A 26 -4.56 10.45 -8.74
CA ARG A 26 -3.27 10.19 -9.39
C ARG A 26 -3.22 8.85 -10.11
N LYS A 27 -4.02 7.87 -9.68
CA LYS A 27 -4.13 6.60 -10.39
C LYS A 27 -4.63 6.79 -11.83
N LYS A 28 -5.66 7.63 -12.00
CA LYS A 28 -6.23 7.95 -13.31
C LYS A 28 -5.25 8.65 -14.24
N ASP A 29 -4.33 9.43 -13.68
CA ASP A 29 -3.28 10.09 -14.46
C ASP A 29 -2.32 9.07 -15.10
N ILE A 30 -2.20 7.86 -14.53
CA ILE A 30 -1.36 6.76 -15.05
C ILE A 30 -2.13 5.86 -16.02
N GLU A 31 -3.44 5.69 -15.84
CA GLU A 31 -4.31 4.87 -16.71
C GLU A 31 -4.30 5.34 -18.19
N GLY A 32 -3.89 6.58 -18.45
CA GLY A 32 -3.70 7.09 -19.81
C GLY A 32 -2.42 6.60 -20.51
N ASN A 33 -1.51 5.93 -19.81
CA ASN A 33 -0.25 5.43 -20.35
C ASN A 33 -0.09 3.92 -20.07
N PRO A 34 -0.31 3.05 -21.09
CA PRO A 34 -0.27 1.60 -20.93
C PRO A 34 1.07 1.05 -20.43
N GLU A 35 2.18 1.71 -20.76
CA GLU A 35 3.52 1.27 -20.32
C GLU A 35 3.72 1.55 -18.83
N LEU A 36 3.31 2.74 -18.37
CA LEU A 36 3.37 3.11 -16.95
C LEU A 36 2.37 2.30 -16.12
N GLU A 37 1.17 2.07 -16.64
CA GLU A 37 0.17 1.25 -15.97
C GLU A 37 0.67 -0.18 -15.77
N LYS A 38 1.29 -0.77 -16.80
CA LYS A 38 1.91 -2.10 -16.70
C LYS A 38 3.04 -2.12 -15.68
N ALA A 39 3.98 -1.15 -15.76
CA ALA A 39 5.09 -1.05 -14.81
C ALA A 39 4.59 -0.88 -13.38
N LEU A 40 3.52 -0.10 -13.17
CA LEU A 40 2.91 0.12 -11.87
C LEU A 40 2.26 -1.16 -11.34
N ASN A 41 1.47 -1.85 -12.16
CA ASN A 41 0.81 -3.09 -11.75
C ASN A 41 1.84 -4.18 -11.39
N ASP A 42 2.92 -4.30 -12.18
CA ASP A 42 4.01 -5.22 -11.89
C ASP A 42 4.73 -4.83 -10.58
N PHE A 43 4.93 -3.53 -10.33
CA PHE A 43 5.52 -3.03 -9.09
C PHE A 43 4.67 -3.38 -7.86
N LEU A 44 3.36 -3.11 -7.92
CA LEU A 44 2.43 -3.38 -6.82
C LEU A 44 2.35 -4.87 -6.51
N LYS A 45 2.30 -5.71 -7.54
CA LYS A 45 2.29 -7.17 -7.38
C LYS A 45 3.57 -7.65 -6.71
N GLN A 46 4.73 -7.21 -7.20
CA GLN A 46 6.02 -7.62 -6.63
C GLN A 46 6.18 -7.14 -5.17
N GLN A 47 5.72 -5.93 -4.87
CA GLN A 47 5.72 -5.38 -3.52
C GLN A 47 4.85 -6.21 -2.58
N PHE A 48 3.65 -6.59 -3.01
CA PHE A 48 2.74 -7.41 -2.22
C PHE A 48 3.31 -8.80 -1.95
N GLU A 49 3.83 -9.47 -2.98
CA GLU A 49 4.46 -10.79 -2.83
C GLU A 49 5.64 -10.75 -1.86
N MET A 50 6.45 -9.70 -1.91
CA MET A 50 7.58 -9.49 -1.00
C MET A 50 7.12 -9.27 0.44
N GLN A 51 6.09 -8.44 0.66
CA GLN A 51 5.52 -8.21 1.99
C GLN A 51 4.90 -9.48 2.57
N ALA A 52 4.19 -10.26 1.75
CA ALA A 52 3.62 -11.54 2.16
C ALA A 52 4.71 -12.56 2.54
N ALA A 53 5.78 -12.66 1.74
CA ALA A 53 6.93 -13.51 2.04
C ALA A 53 7.58 -13.13 3.38
N GLN A 54 7.79 -11.83 3.63
CA GLN A 54 8.32 -11.34 4.91
C GLN A 54 7.40 -11.67 6.09
N ALA A 55 6.08 -11.48 5.95
CA ALA A 55 5.12 -11.83 6.99
C ALA A 55 5.10 -13.33 7.31
N MET A 56 5.41 -14.18 6.33
CA MET A 56 5.58 -15.63 6.51
C MET A 56 6.96 -16.04 7.04
N GLY A 57 7.86 -15.08 7.32
CA GLY A 57 9.23 -15.35 7.76
C GLY A 57 10.13 -15.97 6.67
N GLN A 58 9.75 -15.84 5.40
CA GLN A 58 10.55 -16.34 4.28
C GLN A 58 11.74 -15.41 3.99
N PRO A 59 12.89 -15.95 3.55
CA PRO A 59 14.02 -15.14 3.16
C PRO A 59 13.65 -14.24 1.98
N MET A 60 14.13 -13.01 2.02
CA MET A 60 13.93 -12.03 0.98
C MET A 60 14.67 -12.45 -0.29
N ASP A 61 13.94 -12.57 -1.41
CA ASP A 61 14.52 -12.93 -2.70
C ASP A 61 15.28 -11.74 -3.32
N PRO A 62 16.61 -11.84 -3.52
CA PRO A 62 17.41 -10.78 -4.14
C PRO A 62 16.97 -10.45 -5.57
N GLU A 63 16.47 -11.42 -6.33
CA GLU A 63 15.98 -11.18 -7.70
C GLU A 63 14.70 -10.36 -7.67
N ALA A 64 13.76 -10.73 -6.79
CA ALA A 64 12.55 -9.95 -6.52
C ALA A 64 12.86 -8.51 -6.10
N LEU A 65 13.85 -8.32 -5.23
CA LEU A 65 14.30 -6.99 -4.81
C LEU A 65 14.88 -6.19 -5.98
N GLY A 66 15.76 -6.80 -6.79
CA GLY A 66 16.34 -6.15 -7.96
C GLY A 66 15.27 -5.72 -8.96
N LYS A 67 14.29 -6.58 -9.22
CA LYS A 67 13.16 -6.26 -10.11
C LYS A 67 12.30 -5.12 -9.57
N LEU A 68 12.04 -5.10 -8.26
CA LEU A 68 11.28 -4.02 -7.62
C LEU A 68 12.02 -2.67 -7.72
N GLN A 69 13.33 -2.66 -7.53
CA GLN A 69 14.17 -1.46 -7.71
C GLN A 69 14.16 -0.97 -9.16
N GLN A 70 14.23 -1.88 -10.15
CA GLN A 70 14.15 -1.52 -11.56
C GLN A 70 12.80 -0.89 -11.92
N LEU A 71 11.70 -1.51 -11.50
CA LEU A 71 10.35 -0.99 -11.71
C LEU A 71 10.15 0.36 -11.03
N SER A 72 10.65 0.53 -9.81
CA SER A 72 10.66 1.83 -9.13
C SER A 72 11.45 2.87 -9.91
N GLY A 73 12.60 2.50 -10.49
CA GLY A 73 13.42 3.41 -11.30
C GLY A 73 12.67 3.92 -12.53
N ILE A 74 11.97 3.02 -13.23
CA ILE A 74 11.13 3.36 -14.40
C ILE A 74 9.99 4.29 -13.98
N LEU A 75 9.26 3.96 -12.92
CA LEU A 75 8.14 4.76 -12.45
C LEU A 75 8.58 6.15 -11.95
N MET A 76 9.77 6.27 -11.37
CA MET A 76 10.30 7.56 -10.90
C MET A 76 10.75 8.50 -12.03
N GLN A 77 10.94 7.99 -13.25
CA GLN A 77 11.25 8.83 -14.42
C GLN A 77 10.05 9.63 -14.90
N ASP A 78 8.84 9.14 -14.67
CA ASP A 78 7.60 9.82 -15.05
C ASP A 78 7.02 10.61 -13.86
N PRO A 79 6.80 11.93 -14.00
CA PRO A 79 6.26 12.75 -12.91
C PRO A 79 4.89 12.31 -12.39
N ALA A 80 4.01 11.76 -13.24
CA ALA A 80 2.68 11.31 -12.82
C ALA A 80 2.79 10.01 -12.03
N ALA A 81 3.62 9.07 -12.48
CA ALA A 81 3.92 7.84 -11.74
C ALA A 81 4.62 8.12 -10.39
N ALA A 82 5.60 9.02 -10.35
CA ALA A 82 6.24 9.43 -9.11
C ALA A 82 5.24 10.08 -8.12
N GLN A 83 4.36 10.95 -8.59
CA GLN A 83 3.32 11.58 -7.76
C GLN A 83 2.32 10.55 -7.23
N TYR A 84 1.93 9.57 -8.03
CA TYR A 84 1.08 8.47 -7.57
C TYR A 84 1.76 7.67 -6.46
N LEU A 85 3.02 7.27 -6.64
CA LEU A 85 3.76 6.51 -5.62
C LEU A 85 3.84 7.28 -4.29
N GLN A 86 4.06 8.60 -4.35
CA GLN A 86 4.02 9.44 -3.15
C GLN A 86 2.64 9.47 -2.49
N CYS A 87 1.56 9.61 -3.26
CA CYS A 87 0.19 9.59 -2.73
C CYS A 87 -0.15 8.22 -2.13
N GLN A 88 0.26 7.14 -2.80
CA GLN A 88 0.12 5.78 -2.31
C GLN A 88 0.83 5.59 -0.98
N MET A 89 2.09 6.06 -0.84
CA MET A 89 2.81 5.97 0.43
C MET A 89 2.07 6.70 1.56
N ARG A 90 1.55 7.91 1.31
CA ARG A 90 0.74 8.64 2.30
C ARG A 90 -0.51 7.87 2.72
N PHE A 91 -1.25 7.34 1.75
CA PHE A 91 -2.42 6.52 2.01
C PHE A 91 -2.08 5.24 2.80
N SER A 92 -1.00 4.54 2.43
CA SER A 92 -0.53 3.35 3.13
C SER A 92 -0.14 3.64 4.59
N MET A 93 0.49 4.78 4.88
CA MET A 93 0.82 5.18 6.26
C MET A 93 -0.45 5.41 7.09
N MET A 94 -1.41 6.18 6.56
CA MET A 94 -2.70 6.39 7.23
C MET A 94 -3.41 5.05 7.51
N MET A 95 -3.45 4.15 6.53
CA MET A 95 -4.06 2.84 6.70
C MET A 95 -3.32 1.96 7.72
N ALA A 96 -1.99 2.02 7.77
CA ALA A 96 -1.20 1.30 8.76
C ALA A 96 -1.58 1.74 10.19
N ASP A 97 -1.77 3.03 10.42
CA ASP A 97 -2.21 3.54 11.72
C ASP A 97 -3.64 3.10 12.07
N VAL A 98 -4.55 3.10 11.09
CA VAL A 98 -5.90 2.54 11.26
C VAL A 98 -5.83 1.05 11.64
N TYR A 99 -4.99 0.26 10.96
CA TYR A 99 -4.83 -1.15 11.29
C TYR A 99 -4.23 -1.38 12.68
N LYS A 100 -3.30 -0.55 13.13
CA LYS A 100 -2.77 -0.62 14.51
C LYS A 100 -3.86 -0.41 15.54
N ILE A 101 -4.71 0.61 15.37
CA ILE A 101 -5.85 0.87 16.27
C ILE A 101 -6.80 -0.34 16.31
N LEU A 102 -7.08 -0.94 15.16
CA LEU A 102 -7.92 -2.15 15.09
C LEU A 102 -7.23 -3.38 15.68
N ALA A 103 -5.90 -3.44 15.62
CA ALA A 103 -5.12 -4.54 16.18
C ALA A 103 -5.07 -4.52 17.71
N GLU A 104 -5.16 -3.36 18.36
CA GLU A 104 -5.13 -3.23 19.84
C GLU A 104 -6.22 -4.05 20.55
N VAL A 105 -7.40 -4.19 19.93
CA VAL A 105 -8.53 -4.95 20.50
C VAL A 105 -8.45 -6.44 20.19
N SER A 106 -7.64 -6.80 19.20
CA SER A 106 -7.36 -8.18 18.89
C SER A 106 -6.14 -8.61 19.69
N ASP A 107 -6.34 -9.36 20.77
CA ASP A 107 -5.28 -10.08 21.52
C ASP A 107 -4.63 -11.20 20.66
N LEU A 108 -4.64 -11.02 19.33
CA LEU A 108 -4.21 -11.93 18.27
C LEU A 108 -2.75 -11.68 17.85
N GLY A 109 -2.01 -10.81 18.55
CA GLY A 109 -0.58 -10.60 18.29
C GLY A 109 -0.28 -10.04 16.89
N ILE A 110 -1.23 -9.36 16.25
CA ILE A 110 -1.06 -8.76 14.91
C ILE A 110 0.06 -7.70 14.92
N ASP A 111 0.36 -7.11 16.07
CA ASP A 111 1.50 -6.22 16.31
C ASP A 111 2.84 -6.82 15.83
N GLN A 112 3.04 -8.15 15.98
CA GLN A 112 4.23 -8.83 15.50
C GLN A 112 4.29 -9.00 13.97
N MET A 113 3.14 -8.95 13.28
CA MET A 113 3.09 -9.07 11.81
C MET A 113 3.23 -7.72 11.09
N ILE A 114 2.99 -6.60 11.78
CA ILE A 114 3.07 -5.24 11.19
C ILE A 114 4.42 -4.56 11.52
N GLY A 115 5.38 -5.30 12.07
CA GLY A 115 6.74 -4.79 12.31
C GLY A 115 6.83 -3.80 13.47
N GLY A 116 6.01 -3.98 14.52
CA GLY A 116 6.23 -3.33 15.80
C GLY A 116 7.47 -3.91 16.48
N ASP A 117 8.58 -3.15 16.49
CA ASP A 117 9.71 -3.41 17.38
C ASP A 117 9.23 -3.30 18.84
N LYS A 118 9.55 -4.32 19.64
CA LYS A 118 9.44 -4.30 21.10
C LYS A 118 10.46 -3.34 21.73
#